data_AF-A0A7S9VPZ6-F1
#
_entry.id   AF-A0A7S9VPZ6-F1
#
_cell.length_a   1.000
_cell.length_b   1.000
_cell.length_c   1.000
_cell.angle_alpha   90.00
_cell.angle_beta   90.00
_cell.angle_gamma   90.00
#
_symmetry.space_group_name_H-M   'P 1'
#
loop_
_entity.id
_entity.type
_entity.pdbx_description
1 polymer ?
#
loop_
_entity_poly.entity_id
_entity_poly.type
_entity_poly.pdbx_seq_one_letter_code
_entity_poly.pdbx_strand_id
1 'polypeptide(L)'
;MDTLRGQEISNEQDDFDYADHEAMEPPSSVGSDERRMQVRAYNYWASLLGDRTLPSIEDLSPDHLEDFGPNSVLLDFSTGLDNPAVVYLGSALRRECDVTGAIQFINDVPSRSLLSRLTDHYLQIIANAAPIGFEAGFLNQRGAEILYRGILMPFSSDGETIDFVFGVISWKELASQAVADELGREVDAALRSSAAPGAVAPIWADGPAAGEDDDTLDLSGMESPADDAPLADWLALARDGAEQARTSEARTHGALYRAIGLAYDFALMSEASPEDYAEMLADAGIKPQARSPLTAVVKLVFGSTYDKTRITEYATALEHAKSAGLGLGTLGDYLGEYPGGLKALIRDERAQRRSLLPPRPDSNQTARAAMKAAAPIDPFAIPTDGDGLAVVIARREADGTLAIVGALPDGSDLGQRVIVAAAA
;
A
#
# COMPACT_ATOMS: atom_id res chain seq x y z
N MET A 1 -44.79 38.18 51.30
CA MET A 1 -44.46 39.33 52.16
C MET A 1 -43.01 39.65 51.90
N ASP A 2 -42.71 40.35 50.80
CA ASP A 2 -42.62 41.83 50.74
C ASP A 2 -41.44 42.33 51.60
N THR A 3 -40.52 43.19 51.15
CA THR A 3 -40.28 43.89 49.88
C THR A 3 -38.99 44.71 50.05
N LEU A 4 -38.43 45.14 48.92
CA LEU A 4 -37.85 46.47 48.67
C LEU A 4 -36.33 46.74 48.85
N ARG A 5 -35.70 46.96 47.67
CA ARG A 5 -34.88 48.11 47.20
C ARG A 5 -33.55 48.41 47.92
N GLY A 6 -32.43 48.69 47.25
CA GLY A 6 -32.17 49.14 45.87
C GLY A 6 -31.52 50.53 45.88
N GLN A 7 -30.28 50.64 45.36
CA GLN A 7 -29.58 51.86 44.88
C GLN A 7 -28.24 51.38 44.26
N GLU A 8 -28.12 51.18 42.94
CA GLU A 8 -27.84 52.15 41.87
C GLU A 8 -26.61 53.05 42.11
N ILE A 9 -25.53 52.78 41.39
CA ILE A 9 -24.64 53.80 40.82
C ILE A 9 -24.31 53.40 39.37
N SER A 10 -24.40 54.40 38.52
CA SER A 10 -24.48 54.49 37.06
C SER A 10 -23.26 54.10 36.21
N ASN A 11 -23.57 53.50 35.06
CA ASN A 11 -23.06 53.69 33.67
C ASN A 11 -21.75 54.44 33.40
N GLU A 12 -20.80 53.73 32.76
CA GLU A 12 -20.07 54.10 31.52
C GLU A 12 -19.86 52.75 30.78
N GLN A 13 -20.70 52.33 29.84
CA GLN A 13 -20.71 52.66 28.41
C GLN A 13 -19.42 52.26 27.68
N ASP A 14 -19.35 51.01 27.24
CA ASP A 14 -18.53 50.59 26.11
C ASP A 14 -19.42 49.75 25.17
N ASP A 15 -20.01 50.45 24.20
CA ASP A 15 -20.64 49.88 23.02
C ASP A 15 -19.54 49.28 22.14
N PHE A 16 -19.43 47.94 22.12
CA PHE A 16 -18.81 47.25 21.00
C PHE A 16 -19.90 46.53 20.22
N ASP A 17 -20.24 47.13 19.07
CA ASP A 17 -21.08 46.57 18.03
C ASP A 17 -20.62 45.15 17.68
N TYR A 18 -21.41 44.14 18.09
CA TYR A 18 -21.37 42.82 17.48
C TYR A 18 -22.05 42.90 16.11
N ALA A 19 -21.33 43.46 15.13
CA ALA A 19 -21.67 43.30 13.74
C ALA A 19 -21.44 41.83 13.35
N ASP A 20 -22.55 41.10 13.31
CA ASP A 20 -22.87 39.98 12.41
C ASP A 20 -21.69 39.45 11.58
N HIS A 21 -20.80 38.69 12.24
CA HIS A 21 -19.97 37.74 11.52
C HIS A 21 -20.83 36.49 11.35
N GLU A 22 -21.47 36.38 10.19
CA GLU A 22 -21.84 35.09 9.62
C GLU A 22 -20.70 34.14 9.91
N ALA A 23 -20.96 33.17 10.78
CA ALA A 23 -20.01 32.12 11.11
C ALA A 23 -19.73 31.38 9.81
N MET A 24 -18.63 31.75 9.14
CA MET A 24 -18.06 30.97 8.06
C MET A 24 -17.78 29.60 8.65
N GLU A 25 -18.63 28.65 8.28
CA GLU A 25 -18.44 27.25 8.62
C GLU A 25 -17.04 26.86 8.12
N PRO A 26 -16.16 26.35 9.01
CA PRO A 26 -14.80 26.01 8.62
C PRO A 26 -14.86 25.01 7.46
N PRO A 27 -14.00 25.15 6.42
CA PRO A 27 -14.04 24.25 5.29
C PRO A 27 -13.91 22.81 5.80
N SER A 28 -14.96 22.01 5.56
CA SER A 28 -14.99 20.61 5.95
C SER A 28 -13.76 19.91 5.39
N SER A 29 -12.91 19.38 6.28
CA SER A 29 -11.70 18.66 5.90
C SER A 29 -12.10 17.37 5.15
N VAL A 30 -12.06 17.43 3.82
CA VAL A 30 -12.57 16.41 2.88
C VAL A 30 -11.94 15.01 3.08
N GLY A 31 -10.79 14.89 3.76
CA GLY A 31 -10.21 13.59 4.14
C GLY A 31 -10.90 12.90 5.31
N SER A 32 -11.58 13.65 6.19
CA SER A 32 -12.34 13.08 7.30
C SER A 32 -13.65 12.45 6.84
N ASP A 33 -14.26 12.99 5.79
CA ASP A 33 -15.57 12.57 5.30
C ASP A 33 -15.50 11.25 4.51
N GLU A 34 -14.41 11.07 3.76
CA GLU A 34 -14.10 9.81 3.09
C GLU A 34 -13.88 8.70 4.11
N ARG A 35 -13.04 8.92 5.12
CA ARG A 35 -12.80 7.94 6.21
C ARG A 35 -14.08 7.59 6.94
N ARG A 36 -14.99 8.56 7.13
CA ARG A 36 -16.32 8.31 7.69
C ARG A 36 -17.18 7.46 6.76
N MET A 37 -17.07 7.61 5.44
CA MET A 37 -17.82 6.80 4.47
C MET A 37 -17.49 5.31 4.55
N GLN A 38 -16.19 4.91 4.55
CA GLN A 38 -15.85 3.48 4.64
C GLN A 38 -16.21 2.88 6.00
N VAL A 39 -16.03 3.64 7.09
CA VAL A 39 -16.44 3.20 8.43
C VAL A 39 -17.96 3.03 8.51
N ARG A 40 -18.74 3.93 7.90
CA ARG A 40 -20.20 3.79 7.80
C ARG A 40 -20.59 2.54 6.98
N ALA A 41 -19.94 2.30 5.85
CA ALA A 41 -20.19 1.11 5.04
C ALA A 41 -19.87 -0.19 5.80
N TYR A 42 -18.74 -0.24 6.52
CA TYR A 42 -18.40 -1.37 7.39
C TYR A 42 -19.41 -1.56 8.50
N ASN A 43 -19.81 -0.49 9.20
CA ASN A 43 -20.80 -0.57 10.28
C ASN A 43 -22.16 -1.05 9.76
N TYR A 44 -22.56 -0.64 8.56
CA TYR A 44 -23.76 -1.16 7.92
C TYR A 44 -23.64 -2.67 7.66
N TRP A 45 -22.55 -3.13 7.05
CA TRP A 45 -22.31 -4.57 6.85
C TRP A 45 -22.27 -5.36 8.18
N ALA A 46 -21.59 -4.82 9.18
CA ALA A 46 -21.51 -5.41 10.52
C ALA A 46 -22.88 -5.51 11.19
N SER A 47 -23.77 -4.56 10.94
CA SER A 47 -25.16 -4.61 11.44
C SER A 47 -26.01 -5.72 10.81
N LEU A 48 -25.64 -6.20 9.61
CA LEU A 48 -26.36 -7.26 8.89
C LEU A 48 -25.92 -8.68 9.31
N LEU A 49 -24.77 -8.82 9.98
CA LEU A 49 -24.27 -10.14 10.42
C LEU A 49 -25.25 -10.82 11.38
N GLY A 50 -25.77 -10.10 12.38
CA GLY A 50 -26.53 -10.72 13.47
C GLY A 50 -25.71 -11.82 14.16
N ASP A 51 -26.24 -13.04 14.18
CA ASP A 51 -25.56 -14.24 14.71
C ASP A 51 -24.82 -15.07 13.62
N ARG A 52 -24.79 -14.60 12.36
CA ARG A 52 -24.17 -15.30 11.23
C ARG A 52 -22.70 -14.92 11.07
N THR A 53 -21.92 -15.77 10.38
CA THR A 53 -20.54 -15.51 9.99
C THR A 53 -20.43 -14.59 8.77
N LEU A 54 -21.44 -14.63 7.89
CA LEU A 54 -21.58 -13.79 6.71
C LEU A 54 -23.02 -13.26 6.63
N PRO A 55 -23.22 -11.97 6.27
CA PRO A 55 -24.56 -11.45 6.05
C PRO A 55 -25.17 -12.03 4.76
N SER A 56 -26.51 -12.16 4.75
CA SER A 56 -27.23 -12.59 3.55
C SER A 56 -27.32 -11.45 2.55
N ILE A 57 -27.18 -11.78 1.26
CA ILE A 57 -27.39 -10.81 0.18
C ILE A 57 -28.83 -10.28 0.13
N GLU A 58 -29.81 -11.06 0.59
CA GLU A 58 -31.22 -10.64 0.61
C GLU A 58 -31.47 -9.49 1.61
N ASP A 59 -30.59 -9.33 2.60
CA ASP A 59 -30.66 -8.25 3.58
C ASP A 59 -30.02 -6.94 3.06
N LEU A 60 -29.31 -7.00 1.92
CA LEU A 60 -28.74 -5.83 1.27
C LEU A 60 -29.85 -5.08 0.54
N SER A 61 -30.11 -3.83 0.96
CA SER A 61 -31.09 -2.96 0.30
C SER A 61 -30.38 -1.73 -0.28
N PRO A 62 -29.98 -1.77 -1.57
CA PRO A 62 -29.25 -0.67 -2.22
C PRO A 62 -29.99 0.66 -2.20
N ASP A 63 -31.32 0.64 -2.21
CA ASP A 63 -32.18 1.82 -2.20
C ASP A 63 -32.12 2.62 -0.88
N HIS A 64 -31.61 2.03 0.20
CA HIS A 64 -31.40 2.70 1.50
C HIS A 64 -29.98 3.27 1.66
N LEU A 65 -29.12 3.14 0.64
CA LEU A 65 -27.72 3.55 0.67
C LEU A 65 -27.53 4.93 0.02
N GLU A 66 -28.33 5.94 0.36
CA GLU A 66 -28.22 7.27 -0.25
C GLU A 66 -26.83 7.91 -0.06
N ASP A 67 -26.17 7.62 1.07
CA ASP A 67 -24.87 8.20 1.44
C ASP A 67 -23.66 7.66 0.65
N PHE A 68 -23.72 6.43 0.14
CA PHE A 68 -22.58 5.78 -0.54
C PHE A 68 -22.96 4.87 -1.72
N GLY A 69 -24.24 4.74 -2.03
CA GLY A 69 -24.77 4.06 -3.21
C GLY A 69 -24.11 4.51 -4.52
N PRO A 70 -23.98 5.84 -4.79
CA PRO A 70 -23.31 6.34 -6.00
C PRO A 70 -21.85 5.88 -6.16
N ASN A 71 -21.21 5.55 -5.04
CA ASN A 71 -19.81 5.17 -4.91
C ASN A 71 -19.64 3.65 -4.69
N SER A 72 -20.71 2.87 -4.90
CA SER A 72 -20.72 1.43 -4.59
C SER A 72 -20.82 0.53 -5.81
N VAL A 73 -20.43 -0.72 -5.64
CA VAL A 73 -20.49 -1.78 -6.66
C VAL A 73 -20.91 -3.08 -6.00
N LEU A 74 -21.72 -3.88 -6.71
CA LEU A 74 -22.05 -5.25 -6.30
C LEU A 74 -21.59 -6.21 -7.39
N LEU A 75 -20.75 -7.16 -6.99
CA LEU A 75 -20.22 -8.22 -7.83
C LEU A 75 -20.85 -9.55 -7.46
N ASP A 76 -21.25 -10.32 -8.46
CA ASP A 76 -21.78 -11.69 -8.34
C ASP A 76 -20.76 -12.68 -8.89
N PHE A 77 -20.35 -13.60 -8.02
CA PHE A 77 -19.35 -14.62 -8.27
C PHE A 77 -19.96 -15.98 -8.64
N SER A 78 -21.29 -16.12 -8.64
CA SER A 78 -21.97 -17.35 -9.06
C SER A 78 -21.65 -17.75 -10.51
N THR A 79 -21.27 -16.78 -11.35
CA THR A 79 -20.85 -17.00 -12.75
C THR A 79 -19.37 -17.32 -12.91
N GLY A 80 -18.56 -17.24 -11.85
CA GLY A 80 -17.13 -17.55 -11.85
C GLY A 80 -16.24 -16.49 -11.19
N LEU A 81 -15.06 -16.93 -10.72
CA LEU A 81 -14.12 -16.10 -9.96
C LEU A 81 -13.26 -15.15 -10.81
N ASP A 82 -12.99 -15.51 -12.07
CA ASP A 82 -12.08 -14.74 -12.93
C ASP A 82 -12.77 -13.56 -13.62
N ASN A 83 -14.09 -13.64 -13.80
CA ASN A 83 -14.88 -12.59 -14.46
C ASN A 83 -16.29 -12.50 -13.85
N PRO A 84 -16.40 -12.03 -12.59
CA PRO A 84 -17.68 -11.90 -11.92
C PRO A 84 -18.62 -10.93 -12.67
N ALA A 85 -19.93 -11.18 -12.53
CA ALA A 85 -20.95 -10.32 -13.08
C ALA A 85 -21.12 -9.05 -12.23
N VAL A 86 -21.38 -7.91 -12.87
CA VAL A 86 -21.62 -6.63 -12.19
C VAL A 86 -23.13 -6.45 -12.05
N VAL A 87 -23.66 -6.73 -10.85
CA VAL A 87 -25.11 -6.65 -10.56
C VAL A 87 -25.53 -5.20 -10.35
N TYR A 88 -24.68 -4.41 -9.68
CA TYR A 88 -24.94 -3.01 -9.43
C TYR A 88 -23.66 -2.19 -9.58
N LEU A 89 -23.80 -1.02 -10.20
CA LEU A 89 -22.73 -0.04 -10.29
C LEU A 89 -23.28 1.37 -10.04
N GLY A 90 -22.79 2.01 -8.99
CA GLY A 90 -23.15 3.35 -8.59
C GLY A 90 -22.87 4.39 -9.66
N SER A 91 -23.69 5.45 -9.69
CA SER A 91 -23.66 6.47 -10.74
C SER A 91 -22.37 7.30 -10.79
N ALA A 92 -21.71 7.51 -9.65
CA ALA A 92 -20.43 8.22 -9.61
C ALA A 92 -19.30 7.33 -10.12
N LEU A 93 -19.24 6.06 -9.68
CA LEU A 93 -18.26 5.10 -10.20
C LEU A 93 -18.41 4.86 -11.69
N ARG A 94 -19.66 4.79 -12.18
CA ARG A 94 -19.96 4.63 -13.59
C ARG A 94 -19.44 5.80 -14.43
N ARG A 95 -19.62 7.03 -13.95
CA ARG A 95 -19.08 8.25 -14.59
C ARG A 95 -17.56 8.25 -14.58
N GLU A 96 -16.96 7.86 -13.45
CA GLU A 96 -15.50 7.86 -13.33
C GLU A 96 -14.84 6.85 -14.28
N CYS A 97 -15.43 5.65 -14.38
CA CYS A 97 -14.94 4.60 -15.27
C CYS A 97 -15.29 4.85 -16.76
N ASP A 98 -15.90 6.00 -17.10
CA ASP A 98 -16.37 6.37 -18.45
C ASP A 98 -17.24 5.31 -19.14
N VAL A 99 -18.12 4.72 -18.35
CA VAL A 99 -18.96 3.62 -18.80
C VAL A 99 -20.22 4.20 -19.44
N THR A 100 -20.25 4.19 -20.77
CA THR A 100 -21.37 4.70 -21.58
C THR A 100 -22.40 3.63 -21.97
N GLY A 101 -22.09 2.34 -21.78
CA GLY A 101 -22.96 1.20 -22.12
C GLY A 101 -23.41 0.38 -20.91
N ALA A 102 -24.18 -0.70 -21.14
CA ALA A 102 -24.45 -1.70 -20.11
C ALA A 102 -23.19 -2.54 -19.85
N ILE A 103 -22.82 -2.69 -18.58
CA ILE A 103 -21.78 -3.62 -18.13
C ILE A 103 -22.51 -4.85 -17.62
N GLN A 104 -22.11 -6.02 -18.09
CA GLN A 104 -22.58 -7.29 -17.54
C GLN A 104 -21.50 -7.96 -16.69
N PHE A 105 -20.23 -7.80 -17.09
CA PHE A 105 -19.09 -8.44 -16.43
C PHE A 105 -17.96 -7.45 -16.15
N ILE A 106 -17.08 -7.79 -15.21
CA ILE A 106 -15.95 -6.92 -14.83
C ILE A 106 -14.99 -6.65 -16.01
N ASN A 107 -14.87 -7.59 -16.95
CA ASN A 107 -14.06 -7.41 -18.17
C ASN A 107 -14.64 -6.41 -19.18
N ASP A 108 -15.92 -6.04 -19.06
CA ASP A 108 -16.51 -4.99 -19.90
C ASP A 108 -16.04 -3.59 -19.48
N VAL A 109 -15.36 -3.48 -18.33
CA VAL A 109 -14.86 -2.22 -17.79
C VAL A 109 -13.46 -1.92 -18.33
N PRO A 110 -13.13 -0.66 -18.67
CA PRO A 110 -11.81 -0.29 -19.17
C PRO A 110 -10.65 -0.78 -18.27
N SER A 111 -9.63 -1.34 -18.89
CA SER A 111 -8.35 -1.69 -18.24
C SER A 111 -7.68 -0.38 -17.81
N ARG A 112 -7.47 -0.18 -16.50
CA ARG A 112 -7.11 1.10 -15.83
C ARG A 112 -8.29 1.98 -15.36
N SER A 113 -9.39 1.35 -14.98
CA SER A 113 -10.46 1.96 -14.20
C SER A 113 -10.35 1.60 -12.71
N LEU A 114 -11.08 2.31 -11.84
CA LEU A 114 -11.19 1.97 -10.41
C LEU A 114 -11.65 0.51 -10.21
N LEU A 115 -12.62 0.07 -10.99
CA LEU A 115 -13.18 -1.29 -10.94
C LEU A 115 -12.15 -2.37 -11.33
N SER A 116 -11.32 -2.11 -12.35
CA SER A 116 -10.24 -3.01 -12.77
C SER A 116 -9.13 -3.17 -11.71
N ARG A 117 -9.12 -2.38 -10.65
CA ARG A 117 -8.21 -2.56 -9.50
C ARG A 117 -8.84 -3.38 -8.38
N LEU A 118 -10.17 -3.36 -8.25
CA LEU A 118 -10.88 -4.23 -7.30
C LEU A 118 -10.63 -5.71 -7.59
N THR A 119 -10.36 -6.05 -8.85
CA THR A 119 -10.07 -7.43 -9.26
C THR A 119 -8.86 -8.03 -8.54
N ASP A 120 -7.90 -7.18 -8.16
CA ASP A 120 -6.68 -7.61 -7.48
C ASP A 120 -6.95 -7.98 -6.01
N HIS A 121 -8.08 -7.52 -5.44
CA HIS A 121 -8.37 -7.62 -4.01
C HIS A 121 -9.47 -8.63 -3.66
N TYR A 122 -10.44 -8.92 -4.54
CA TYR A 122 -11.53 -9.84 -4.18
C TYR A 122 -11.07 -11.28 -3.93
N LEU A 123 -9.96 -11.74 -4.54
CA LEU A 123 -9.41 -13.07 -4.28
C LEU A 123 -8.97 -13.22 -2.82
N GLN A 124 -8.49 -12.14 -2.20
CA GLN A 124 -8.10 -12.13 -0.80
C GLN A 124 -9.33 -12.16 0.13
N ILE A 125 -10.46 -11.60 -0.31
CA ILE A 125 -11.72 -11.64 0.44
C ILE A 125 -12.27 -13.05 0.46
N ILE A 126 -12.30 -13.70 -0.71
CA ILE A 126 -12.76 -15.08 -0.84
C ILE A 126 -11.90 -16.01 0.00
N ALA A 127 -10.59 -15.78 0.06
CA ALA A 127 -9.66 -16.58 0.85
C ALA A 127 -9.83 -16.40 2.37
N ASN A 128 -10.13 -15.18 2.84
CA ASN A 128 -10.15 -14.84 4.26
C ASN A 128 -11.57 -14.74 4.87
N ALA A 129 -12.61 -14.75 4.03
CA ALA A 129 -14.00 -14.57 4.41
C ALA A 129 -14.24 -13.34 5.32
N ALA A 130 -13.55 -12.23 5.03
CA ALA A 130 -13.60 -11.02 5.85
C ALA A 130 -13.58 -9.76 4.98
N PRO A 131 -14.18 -8.64 5.45
CA PRO A 131 -14.05 -7.34 4.82
C PRO A 131 -12.59 -6.91 4.66
N ILE A 132 -12.26 -6.34 3.49
CA ILE A 132 -10.91 -5.82 3.20
C ILE A 132 -11.03 -4.35 2.81
N GLY A 133 -10.35 -3.49 3.58
CA GLY A 133 -10.08 -2.12 3.20
C GLY A 133 -8.80 -2.02 2.37
N PHE A 134 -8.81 -1.16 1.36
CA PHE A 134 -7.65 -0.88 0.51
C PHE A 134 -7.60 0.60 0.15
N GLU A 135 -6.41 1.11 -0.05
CA GLU A 135 -6.15 2.45 -0.54
C GLU A 135 -4.96 2.43 -1.49
N ALA A 136 -5.07 3.18 -2.59
CA ALA A 136 -4.02 3.25 -3.59
C ALA A 136 -4.18 4.50 -4.47
N GLY A 137 -3.08 4.89 -5.12
CA GLY A 137 -3.06 5.85 -6.21
C GLY A 137 -2.88 5.17 -7.55
N PHE A 138 -3.51 5.68 -8.60
CA PHE A 138 -3.22 5.30 -9.99
C PHE A 138 -3.48 6.45 -10.95
N LEU A 139 -2.84 6.41 -12.11
CA LEU A 139 -3.13 7.32 -13.21
C LEU A 139 -4.35 6.81 -13.98
N ASN A 140 -5.42 7.60 -14.03
CA ASN A 140 -6.61 7.26 -14.79
C ASN A 140 -6.36 7.35 -16.30
N GLN A 141 -7.33 6.90 -17.08
CA GLN A 141 -7.29 6.97 -18.55
C GLN A 141 -7.23 8.40 -19.11
N ARG A 142 -7.51 9.41 -18.29
CA ARG A 142 -7.41 10.85 -18.63
C ARG A 142 -6.04 11.45 -18.26
N GLY A 143 -5.13 10.66 -17.70
CA GLY A 143 -3.80 11.10 -17.26
C GLY A 143 -3.80 11.90 -15.96
N ALA A 144 -4.92 11.93 -15.23
CA ALA A 144 -5.00 12.50 -13.90
C ALA A 144 -4.68 11.45 -12.84
N GLU A 145 -4.00 11.88 -11.78
CA GLU A 145 -3.68 11.01 -10.65
C GLU A 145 -4.91 10.89 -9.76
N ILE A 146 -5.39 9.66 -9.60
CA ILE A 146 -6.51 9.34 -8.74
C ILE A 146 -6.01 8.60 -7.51
N LEU A 147 -6.27 9.18 -6.35
CA LEU A 147 -6.17 8.49 -5.07
C LEU A 147 -7.56 7.94 -4.74
N TYR A 148 -7.64 6.64 -4.45
CA TYR A 148 -8.89 6.01 -4.07
C TYR A 148 -8.71 5.19 -2.81
N ARG A 149 -9.79 5.12 -2.03
CA ARG A 149 -9.92 4.26 -0.87
C ARG A 149 -11.24 3.53 -0.98
N GLY A 150 -11.19 2.23 -0.77
CA GLY A 150 -12.39 1.41 -0.76
C GLY A 150 -12.39 0.37 0.34
N ILE A 151 -13.58 -0.17 0.56
CA ILE A 151 -13.79 -1.37 1.36
C ILE A 151 -14.64 -2.32 0.54
N LEU A 152 -14.22 -3.58 0.50
CA LEU A 152 -14.97 -4.67 -0.10
C LEU A 152 -15.41 -5.62 1.00
N MET A 153 -16.65 -6.08 0.91
CA MET A 153 -17.33 -6.81 1.98
C MET A 153 -18.04 -8.04 1.40
N PRO A 154 -17.80 -9.25 1.93
CA PRO A 154 -18.39 -10.47 1.41
C PRO A 154 -19.85 -10.64 1.87
N PHE A 155 -20.65 -11.23 1.00
CA PHE A 155 -22.03 -11.64 1.23
C PHE A 155 -22.21 -13.08 0.75
N SER A 156 -23.14 -13.78 1.38
CA SER A 156 -23.45 -15.17 1.07
C SER A 156 -24.94 -15.34 0.84
N SER A 157 -25.34 -16.22 -0.08
CA SER A 157 -26.76 -16.58 -0.25
C SER A 157 -27.19 -17.73 0.65
N ASP A 158 -26.28 -18.63 1.02
CA ASP A 158 -26.53 -19.84 1.81
C ASP A 158 -25.92 -19.80 3.23
N GLY A 159 -25.13 -18.78 3.54
CA GLY A 159 -24.40 -18.60 4.79
C GLY A 159 -23.04 -19.30 4.85
N GLU A 160 -22.65 -20.04 3.79
CA GLU A 160 -21.42 -20.83 3.73
C GLU A 160 -20.48 -20.37 2.60
N THR A 161 -21.00 -20.09 1.41
CA THR A 161 -20.19 -19.66 0.25
C THR A 161 -20.30 -18.16 -0.01
N ILE A 162 -19.18 -17.53 -0.38
CA ILE A 162 -19.16 -16.11 -0.75
C ILE A 162 -19.57 -16.02 -2.21
N ASP A 163 -20.85 -15.72 -2.44
CA ASP A 163 -21.42 -15.59 -3.78
C ASP A 163 -21.44 -14.13 -4.25
N PHE A 164 -21.39 -13.17 -3.32
CA PHE A 164 -21.47 -11.75 -3.63
C PHE A 164 -20.40 -10.95 -2.89
N VAL A 165 -19.89 -9.90 -3.54
CA VAL A 165 -19.02 -8.90 -2.88
C VAL A 165 -19.57 -7.52 -3.14
N PHE A 166 -19.85 -6.80 -2.06
CA PHE A 166 -20.24 -5.41 -2.11
C PHE A 166 -19.04 -4.50 -1.81
N GLY A 167 -18.77 -3.54 -2.68
CA GLY A 167 -17.68 -2.60 -2.55
C GLY A 167 -18.17 -1.17 -2.45
N VAL A 168 -17.51 -0.36 -1.62
CA VAL A 168 -17.69 1.10 -1.57
C VAL A 168 -16.34 1.76 -1.79
N ILE A 169 -16.26 2.73 -2.69
CA ILE A 169 -15.01 3.35 -3.12
C ILE A 169 -15.19 4.86 -3.18
N SER A 170 -14.35 5.62 -2.49
CA SER A 170 -14.21 7.06 -2.65
C SER A 170 -12.92 7.37 -3.37
N TRP A 171 -12.90 8.39 -4.21
CA TRP A 171 -11.70 8.81 -4.92
C TRP A 171 -11.58 10.33 -5.02
N LYS A 172 -10.34 10.80 -5.13
CA LYS A 172 -9.98 12.18 -5.44
C LYS A 172 -9.12 12.20 -6.69
N GLU A 173 -9.53 13.01 -7.65
CA GLU A 173 -8.73 13.35 -8.82
C GLU A 173 -7.84 14.55 -8.47
N LEU A 174 -6.54 14.34 -8.48
CA LEU A 174 -5.54 15.40 -8.42
C LEU A 174 -5.41 15.97 -9.83
N ALA A 175 -5.56 17.30 -9.97
CA ALA A 175 -5.45 17.96 -11.26
C ALA A 175 -4.11 17.61 -11.93
N SER A 176 -4.16 17.26 -13.21
CA SER A 176 -2.96 16.96 -13.98
C SER A 176 -2.02 18.16 -13.95
N GLN A 177 -0.71 17.91 -13.80
CA GLN A 177 0.34 18.94 -13.85
C GLN A 177 0.20 19.86 -15.07
N ALA A 178 -0.34 19.37 -16.19
CA ALA A 178 -0.61 20.16 -17.38
C ALA A 178 -1.64 21.29 -17.17
N VAL A 179 -2.67 21.09 -16.36
CA VAL A 179 -3.69 22.12 -16.04
C VAL A 179 -3.16 23.11 -15.00
N ALA A 180 -2.36 22.62 -14.04
CA ALA A 180 -1.65 23.47 -13.08
C ALA A 180 -0.62 24.36 -13.79
N ASP A 181 0.11 23.83 -14.78
CA ASP A 181 1.06 24.57 -15.61
C ASP A 181 0.37 25.56 -16.56
N GLU A 182 -0.81 25.22 -17.11
CA GLU A 182 -1.61 26.13 -17.94
C GLU A 182 -2.10 27.32 -17.10
N LEU A 183 -2.64 27.04 -15.91
CA LEU A 183 -3.10 28.06 -14.97
C LEU A 183 -1.93 28.92 -14.46
N GLY A 184 -0.79 28.30 -14.17
CA GLY A 184 0.46 29.00 -13.82
C GLY A 184 0.93 29.92 -14.94
N ARG A 185 0.88 29.47 -16.20
CA ARG A 185 1.22 30.31 -17.36
C ARG A 185 0.25 31.47 -17.55
N GLU A 186 -1.04 31.29 -17.26
CA GLU A 186 -2.05 32.34 -17.35
C GLU A 186 -1.87 33.39 -16.24
N VAL A 187 -1.57 32.96 -15.01
CA VAL A 187 -1.22 33.84 -13.88
C VAL A 187 0.08 34.61 -14.14
N ASP A 188 1.11 33.95 -14.66
CA ASP A 188 2.38 34.59 -15.05
C ASP A 188 2.20 35.57 -16.22
N ALA A 189 1.30 35.28 -17.16
CA ALA A 189 0.96 36.21 -18.24
C ALA A 189 0.24 37.45 -17.71
N ALA A 190 -0.68 37.27 -16.74
CA ALA A 190 -1.37 38.37 -16.08
C ALA A 190 -0.40 39.25 -15.27
N LEU A 191 0.51 38.66 -14.49
CA LEU A 191 1.53 39.40 -13.73
C LEU A 191 2.46 40.21 -14.65
N ARG A 192 2.91 39.62 -15.77
CA ARG A 192 3.78 40.30 -16.74
C ARG A 192 3.10 41.47 -17.46
N SER A 193 1.78 41.43 -17.59
CA SER A 193 1.00 42.51 -18.22
C SER A 193 0.83 43.76 -17.33
N SER A 194 1.16 43.66 -16.03
CA SER A 194 0.92 44.72 -15.03
C SER A 194 2.12 45.63 -14.72
N ALA A 195 3.25 45.54 -15.42
CA ALA A 195 4.43 46.35 -15.05
C ALA A 195 4.48 47.72 -15.78
N ALA A 196 4.35 48.81 -15.01
CA ALA A 196 4.99 50.09 -15.32
C ALA A 196 5.83 50.53 -14.11
N PRO A 197 7.15 50.78 -14.25
CA PRO A 197 8.02 51.14 -13.14
C PRO A 197 8.12 52.66 -12.95
N GLY A 198 7.85 53.16 -11.75
CA GLY A 198 8.18 54.51 -11.30
C GLY A 198 9.34 54.49 -10.31
N ALA A 199 10.41 55.21 -10.62
CA ALA A 199 11.65 55.29 -9.83
C ALA A 199 11.56 56.35 -8.70
N VAL A 200 12.00 56.02 -7.48
CA VAL A 200 12.62 56.97 -6.53
C VAL A 200 13.62 56.25 -5.61
N ALA A 201 14.67 56.98 -5.21
CA ALA A 201 15.95 56.62 -4.60
C ALA A 201 15.91 56.09 -3.13
N PRO A 202 17.06 55.62 -2.56
CA PRO A 202 17.12 54.69 -1.43
C PRO A 202 17.26 55.36 -0.06
N ILE A 203 16.53 54.87 0.95
CA ILE A 203 16.78 55.14 2.37
C ILE A 203 16.46 53.87 3.17
N TRP A 204 17.49 53.36 3.86
CA TRP A 204 17.57 52.31 4.89
C TRP A 204 16.27 51.94 5.64
N ALA A 205 15.96 50.65 5.73
CA ALA A 205 16.06 49.85 6.97
C ALA A 205 15.19 48.56 6.91
N ASP A 206 15.88 47.44 7.13
CA ASP A 206 15.46 46.16 7.75
C ASP A 206 14.32 45.31 7.15
N GLY A 207 14.65 44.02 6.95
CA GLY A 207 13.73 42.97 6.54
C GLY A 207 14.47 41.82 5.84
N PRO A 208 14.78 40.69 6.52
CA PRO A 208 15.46 39.57 5.90
C PRO A 208 14.45 38.67 5.19
N ALA A 209 14.55 38.59 3.86
CA ALA A 209 14.19 37.41 3.06
C ALA A 209 14.42 37.75 1.58
N ALA A 210 15.61 37.45 1.09
CA ALA A 210 15.90 37.35 -0.34
C ALA A 210 16.71 36.06 -0.55
N GLY A 211 16.20 35.18 -1.41
CA GLY A 211 16.67 33.82 -1.67
C GLY A 211 15.45 32.91 -1.72
N GLU A 212 14.66 32.95 -2.79
CA GLU A 212 14.81 32.12 -4.01
C GLU A 212 14.14 30.75 -3.84
N ASP A 213 13.28 30.46 -4.82
CA ASP A 213 12.42 29.30 -4.96
C ASP A 213 13.11 27.96 -4.72
N ASP A 214 12.65 27.25 -3.69
CA ASP A 214 12.59 25.80 -3.63
C ASP A 214 11.45 25.45 -2.67
N ASP A 215 10.33 24.97 -3.19
CA ASP A 215 9.23 24.43 -2.39
C ASP A 215 9.60 23.00 -1.93
N THR A 216 10.82 22.85 -1.41
CA THR A 216 11.14 21.78 -0.47
C THR A 216 10.30 22.06 0.75
N LEU A 217 9.29 21.21 0.97
CA LEU A 217 8.63 21.11 2.26
C LEU A 217 9.69 21.30 3.36
N ASP A 218 9.49 22.28 4.22
CA ASP A 218 10.27 22.42 5.44
C ASP A 218 10.01 21.16 6.30
N LEU A 219 10.81 20.13 6.05
CA LEU A 219 10.77 18.81 6.69
C LEU A 219 11.62 18.79 7.97
N SER A 220 12.06 19.96 8.46
CA SER A 220 12.91 20.10 9.65
C SER A 220 12.13 20.11 10.98
N GLY A 221 10.79 20.08 10.94
CA GLY A 221 9.93 20.32 12.10
C GLY A 221 9.78 19.18 13.14
N MET A 222 10.61 18.14 13.12
CA MET A 222 10.70 17.19 14.24
C MET A 222 12.16 17.12 14.68
N GLU A 223 12.45 17.84 15.75
CA GLU A 223 13.76 17.95 16.37
C GLU A 223 14.27 16.53 16.68
N SER A 224 15.43 16.17 16.11
CA SER A 224 16.11 14.93 16.49
C SER A 224 16.39 15.01 18.00
N PRO A 225 16.12 13.94 18.77
CA PRO A 225 16.49 13.88 20.16
C PRO A 225 17.99 14.19 20.30
N ALA A 226 18.37 14.79 21.42
CA ALA A 226 19.78 14.93 21.74
C ALA A 226 20.44 13.54 21.80
N ASP A 227 21.74 13.47 21.52
CA ASP A 227 22.48 12.21 21.50
C ASP A 227 22.43 11.46 22.86
N ASP A 228 22.12 12.16 23.96
CA ASP A 228 21.95 11.62 25.31
C ASP A 228 20.49 11.29 25.67
N ALA A 229 19.55 11.44 24.73
CA ALA A 229 18.16 11.08 24.95
C ALA A 229 17.99 9.57 25.17
N PRO A 230 17.03 9.15 26.01
CA PRO A 230 16.80 7.73 26.29
C PRO A 230 16.40 6.98 25.02
N LEU A 231 16.80 5.71 24.94
CA LEU A 231 16.56 4.86 23.76
C LEU A 231 15.05 4.76 23.40
N ALA A 232 14.17 4.91 24.39
CA ALA A 232 12.72 4.90 24.18
C ALA A 232 12.23 6.07 23.33
N ASP A 233 12.85 7.25 23.45
CA ASP A 233 12.48 8.45 22.69
C ASP A 233 12.89 8.28 21.22
N TRP A 234 14.06 7.68 20.97
CA TRP A 234 14.49 7.29 19.62
C TRP A 234 13.55 6.26 18.99
N LEU A 235 13.08 5.28 19.76
CA LEU A 235 12.09 4.31 19.28
C LEU A 235 10.74 4.97 18.97
N ALA A 236 10.30 5.90 19.83
CA ALA A 236 9.06 6.65 19.63
C ALA A 236 9.14 7.49 18.34
N LEU A 237 10.24 8.23 18.14
CA LEU A 237 10.45 8.99 16.92
C LEU A 237 10.47 8.10 15.67
N ALA A 238 11.17 6.96 15.72
CA ALA A 238 11.19 6.02 14.60
C ALA A 238 9.80 5.46 14.28
N ARG A 239 8.99 5.15 15.31
CA ARG A 239 7.60 4.69 15.15
C ARG A 239 6.69 5.77 14.58
N ASP A 240 6.83 7.01 15.02
CA ASP A 240 6.09 8.14 14.48
C ASP A 240 6.45 8.38 13.02
N GLY A 241 7.73 8.27 12.66
CA GLY A 241 8.19 8.29 11.28
C GLY A 241 7.59 7.15 10.44
N ALA A 242 7.55 5.93 10.99
CA ALA A 242 6.92 4.79 10.32
C ALA A 242 5.39 4.96 10.16
N GLU A 243 4.70 5.54 11.14
CA GLU A 243 3.28 5.88 11.03
C GLU A 243 3.05 6.95 9.96
N GLN A 244 3.85 8.01 9.96
CA GLN A 244 3.78 9.05 8.94
C GLN A 244 4.02 8.49 7.54
N ALA A 245 4.99 7.57 7.39
CA ALA A 245 5.22 6.90 6.11
C ALA A 245 4.04 6.03 5.68
N ARG A 246 3.33 5.39 6.62
CA ARG A 246 2.08 4.64 6.34
C ARG A 246 0.94 5.55 5.93
N THR A 247 0.79 6.72 6.56
CA THR A 247 -0.30 7.65 6.24
C THR A 247 -0.03 8.53 5.02
N SER A 248 1.24 8.65 4.59
CA SER A 248 1.68 9.59 3.53
C SER A 248 1.84 8.95 2.14
N GLU A 249 1.19 7.82 1.86
CA GLU A 249 1.37 7.03 0.62
C GLU A 249 1.04 7.75 -0.71
N ALA A 250 0.69 9.04 -0.67
CA ALA A 250 0.42 9.89 -1.83
C ALA A 250 1.45 11.02 -2.11
N ARG A 251 2.49 11.22 -1.29
CA ARG A 251 3.52 12.25 -1.56
C ARG A 251 4.93 11.71 -1.32
N THR A 252 5.57 11.31 -2.43
CA THR A 252 6.99 11.02 -2.62
C THR A 252 7.61 9.90 -1.75
N HIS A 253 8.66 9.26 -2.26
CA HIS A 253 9.44 8.27 -1.49
C HIS A 253 10.13 8.87 -0.24
N GLY A 254 10.07 10.19 -0.04
CA GLY A 254 10.75 10.91 1.04
C GLY A 254 10.28 10.52 2.44
N ALA A 255 8.96 10.37 2.66
CA ALA A 255 8.44 9.97 3.97
C ALA A 255 8.92 8.55 4.36
N LEU A 256 8.94 7.63 3.37
CA LEU A 256 9.45 6.29 3.57
C LEU A 256 10.97 6.28 3.84
N TYR A 257 11.75 7.06 3.09
CA TYR A 257 13.19 7.13 3.29
C TYR A 257 13.55 7.75 4.64
N ARG A 258 12.81 8.77 5.08
CA ARG A 258 12.91 9.33 6.43
C ARG A 258 12.62 8.27 7.49
N ALA A 259 11.55 7.49 7.35
CA ALA A 259 11.21 6.43 8.30
C ALA A 259 12.31 5.35 8.39
N ILE A 260 12.88 4.95 7.25
CA ILE A 260 14.01 4.01 7.20
C ILE A 260 15.25 4.64 7.83
N GLY A 261 15.49 5.94 7.62
CA GLY A 261 16.56 6.70 8.27
C GLY A 261 16.42 6.74 9.79
N LEU A 262 15.25 7.08 10.32
CA LEU A 262 15.00 7.08 11.77
C LEU A 262 15.12 5.68 12.39
N ALA A 263 14.77 4.62 11.65
CA ALA A 263 15.00 3.25 12.10
C ALA A 263 16.50 2.92 12.18
N TYR A 264 17.33 3.49 11.32
CA TYR A 264 18.79 3.36 11.39
C TYR A 264 19.38 4.15 12.55
N ASP A 265 18.87 5.36 12.80
CA ASP A 265 19.33 6.18 13.93
C ASP A 265 19.05 5.47 15.25
N PHE A 266 17.84 4.92 15.41
CA PHE A 266 17.52 4.05 16.53
C PHE A 266 18.45 2.82 16.61
N ALA A 267 18.82 2.22 15.48
CA ALA A 267 19.76 1.11 15.47
C ALA A 267 21.14 1.52 16.02
N LEU A 268 21.67 2.68 15.61
CA LEU A 268 22.93 3.21 16.12
C LEU A 268 22.86 3.48 17.63
N MET A 269 21.78 4.08 18.11
CA MET A 269 21.59 4.35 19.53
C MET A 269 21.41 3.07 20.37
N SER A 270 20.80 2.03 19.79
CA SER A 270 20.66 0.74 20.47
C SER A 270 21.99 0.02 20.72
N GLU A 271 23.03 0.33 19.91
CA GLU A 271 24.38 -0.22 20.11
C GLU A 271 25.08 0.41 21.33
N ALA A 272 24.74 1.66 21.66
CA ALA A 272 25.25 2.34 22.84
C ALA A 272 24.55 1.88 24.14
N SER A 273 23.32 1.37 24.03
CA SER A 273 22.46 0.97 25.17
C SER A 273 21.90 -0.46 25.00
N PRO A 274 22.77 -1.50 25.07
CA PRO A 274 22.36 -2.88 24.77
C PRO A 274 21.40 -3.50 25.79
N GLU A 275 21.43 -3.04 27.05
CA GLU A 275 20.52 -3.52 28.10
C GLU A 275 19.08 -3.05 27.85
N ASP A 276 18.89 -1.74 27.64
CA ASP A 276 17.60 -1.14 27.29
C ASP A 276 17.02 -1.74 25.99
N TYR A 277 17.88 -1.97 24.99
CA TYR A 277 17.46 -2.61 23.75
C TYR A 277 16.97 -4.05 23.97
N ALA A 278 17.65 -4.82 24.84
CA ALA A 278 17.23 -6.18 25.16
C ALA A 278 15.88 -6.22 25.89
N GLU A 279 15.63 -5.26 26.78
CA GLU A 279 14.33 -5.10 27.46
C GLU A 279 13.21 -4.81 26.45
N MET A 280 13.41 -3.85 25.53
CA MET A 280 12.44 -3.53 24.49
C MET A 280 12.11 -4.73 23.59
N LEU A 281 13.10 -5.55 23.26
CA LEU A 281 12.88 -6.78 22.49
C LEU A 281 12.07 -7.82 23.28
N ALA A 282 12.32 -7.96 24.58
CA ALA A 282 11.59 -8.86 25.45
C ALA A 282 10.12 -8.45 25.56
N ASP A 283 9.85 -7.17 25.80
CA ASP A 283 8.49 -6.62 25.90
C ASP A 283 7.71 -6.77 24.59
N ALA A 284 8.37 -6.59 23.45
CA ALA A 284 7.76 -6.79 22.14
C ALA A 284 7.63 -8.27 21.72
N GLY A 285 8.14 -9.21 22.52
CA GLY A 285 8.18 -10.65 22.18
C GLY A 285 9.07 -10.97 20.96
N ILE A 286 10.05 -10.13 20.65
CA ILE A 286 10.92 -10.26 19.48
C ILE A 286 12.19 -11.00 19.87
N LYS A 287 12.42 -12.17 19.26
CA LYS A 287 13.67 -12.92 19.44
C LYS A 287 14.74 -12.41 18.46
N PRO A 288 15.89 -11.90 18.93
CA PRO A 288 16.96 -11.46 18.05
C PRO A 288 17.55 -12.63 17.27
N GLN A 289 17.94 -12.38 16.02
CA GLN A 289 18.61 -13.36 15.17
C GLN A 289 20.04 -12.90 14.90
N ALA A 290 21.03 -13.68 15.35
CA ALA A 290 22.45 -13.35 15.17
C ALA A 290 22.85 -13.13 13.69
N ARG A 291 22.14 -13.77 12.76
CA ARG A 291 22.38 -13.65 11.31
C ARG A 291 21.78 -12.40 10.65
N SER A 292 20.87 -11.70 11.33
CA SER A 292 20.28 -10.45 10.85
C SER A 292 19.75 -9.65 12.05
N PRO A 293 20.66 -9.03 12.83
CA PRO A 293 20.31 -8.32 14.05
C PRO A 293 19.38 -7.12 13.77
N LEU A 294 19.53 -6.46 12.61
CA LEU A 294 18.74 -5.30 12.22
C LEU A 294 17.30 -5.65 11.80
N THR A 295 16.98 -6.92 11.55
CA THR A 295 15.59 -7.36 11.40
C THR A 295 14.77 -7.10 12.66
N ALA A 296 15.37 -7.20 13.85
CA ALA A 296 14.69 -6.96 15.11
C ALA A 296 14.36 -5.46 15.29
N VAL A 297 15.27 -4.58 14.90
CA VAL A 297 15.04 -3.12 14.82
C VAL A 297 13.84 -2.79 13.94
N VAL A 298 13.83 -3.32 12.71
CA VAL A 298 12.73 -3.06 11.76
C VAL A 298 11.39 -3.52 12.33
N LYS A 299 11.35 -4.66 13.05
CA LYS A 299 10.12 -5.14 13.69
C LYS A 299 9.66 -4.28 14.87
N LEU A 300 10.59 -3.71 15.63
CA LEU A 300 10.27 -2.79 16.73
C LEU A 300 9.66 -1.49 16.19
N VAL A 301 10.19 -0.99 15.07
CA VAL A 301 9.80 0.29 14.46
C VAL A 301 8.53 0.17 13.60
N PHE A 302 8.50 -0.76 12.64
CA PHE A 302 7.40 -0.89 11.68
C PHE A 302 6.31 -1.90 12.12
N GLY A 303 6.58 -2.68 13.17
CA GLY A 303 5.69 -3.71 13.67
C GLY A 303 6.04 -5.12 13.19
N SER A 304 5.76 -6.12 14.03
CA SER A 304 6.06 -7.53 13.77
C SER A 304 5.16 -8.18 12.73
N THR A 305 3.97 -7.62 12.51
CA THR A 305 2.97 -8.04 11.52
C THR A 305 3.11 -7.33 10.18
N TYR A 306 4.11 -6.46 10.03
CA TYR A 306 4.37 -5.77 8.77
C TYR A 306 4.76 -6.76 7.66
N ASP A 307 4.61 -6.34 6.39
CA ASP A 307 4.90 -7.22 5.25
C ASP A 307 6.31 -7.82 5.34
N LYS A 308 6.39 -9.16 5.22
CA LYS A 308 7.63 -9.91 5.42
C LYS A 308 8.70 -9.53 4.39
N THR A 309 8.29 -9.18 3.18
CA THR A 309 9.20 -8.76 2.12
C THR A 309 9.79 -7.40 2.46
N ARG A 310 8.95 -6.43 2.84
CA ARG A 310 9.38 -5.08 3.26
C ARG A 310 10.28 -5.11 4.48
N ILE A 311 9.96 -5.94 5.49
CA ILE A 311 10.85 -6.12 6.67
C ILE A 311 12.25 -6.54 6.22
N THR A 312 12.33 -7.48 5.27
CA THR A 312 13.61 -7.98 4.76
C THR A 312 14.36 -6.91 3.95
N GLU A 313 13.63 -6.09 3.18
CA GLU A 313 14.20 -5.00 2.39
C GLU A 313 14.73 -3.87 3.27
N TYR A 314 13.95 -3.43 4.27
CA TYR A 314 14.41 -2.38 5.19
C TYR A 314 15.60 -2.87 6.01
N ALA A 315 15.58 -4.12 6.49
CA ALA A 315 16.72 -4.69 7.20
C ALA A 315 17.98 -4.72 6.33
N THR A 316 17.84 -5.04 5.04
CA THR A 316 18.95 -5.01 4.07
C THR A 316 19.48 -3.58 3.88
N ALA A 317 18.61 -2.58 3.84
CA ALA A 317 19.02 -1.17 3.75
C ALA A 317 19.78 -0.71 5.02
N LEU A 318 19.31 -1.10 6.21
CA LEU A 318 20.01 -0.81 7.47
C LEU A 318 21.37 -1.52 7.53
N GLU A 319 21.46 -2.76 7.08
CA GLU A 319 22.72 -3.53 6.99
C GLU A 319 23.71 -2.84 6.05
N HIS A 320 23.23 -2.35 4.90
CA HIS A 320 24.03 -1.58 3.96
C HIS A 320 24.55 -0.28 4.59
N ALA A 321 23.66 0.51 5.22
CA ALA A 321 24.00 1.75 5.90
C ALA A 321 25.10 1.55 6.94
N LYS A 322 24.95 0.48 7.75
CA LYS A 322 25.95 0.08 8.74
C LYS A 322 27.28 -0.30 8.11
N SER A 323 27.27 -1.08 7.01
CA SER A 323 28.49 -1.46 6.30
C SER A 323 29.17 -0.28 5.61
N ALA A 324 28.41 0.72 5.18
CA ALA A 324 28.90 1.95 4.57
C ALA A 324 29.39 2.97 5.62
N GLY A 325 29.14 2.74 6.91
CA GLY A 325 29.54 3.62 8.01
C GLY A 325 28.76 4.93 8.05
N LEU A 326 27.49 4.91 7.64
CA LEU A 326 26.62 6.08 7.68
C LEU A 326 26.35 6.52 9.13
N GLY A 327 26.32 7.84 9.37
CA GLY A 327 26.06 8.44 10.68
C GLY A 327 24.58 8.78 10.90
N LEU A 328 24.27 9.31 12.09
CA LEU A 328 22.91 9.73 12.46
C LEU A 328 22.32 10.72 11.44
N GLY A 329 21.05 10.53 11.08
CA GLY A 329 20.29 11.39 10.18
C GLY A 329 20.63 11.26 8.70
N THR A 330 21.63 10.46 8.32
CA THR A 330 22.16 10.48 6.93
C THR A 330 21.52 9.47 5.98
N LEU A 331 20.90 8.39 6.49
CA LEU A 331 20.41 7.31 5.62
C LEU A 331 19.20 7.73 4.76
N GLY A 332 18.33 8.62 5.25
CA GLY A 332 17.19 9.10 4.47
C GLY A 332 17.63 9.79 3.19
N ASP A 333 18.55 10.76 3.31
CA ASP A 333 19.12 11.51 2.19
C ASP A 333 19.93 10.59 1.27
N TYR A 334 20.72 9.68 1.85
CA TYR A 334 21.47 8.67 1.10
C TYR A 334 20.57 7.85 0.18
N LEU A 335 19.40 7.42 0.66
CA LEU A 335 18.41 6.68 -0.16
C LEU A 335 17.76 7.56 -1.23
N GLY A 336 17.58 8.86 -0.97
CA GLY A 336 17.10 9.85 -1.92
C GLY A 336 18.07 10.09 -3.08
N GLU A 337 19.37 10.13 -2.78
CA GLU A 337 20.45 10.35 -3.75
C GLU A 337 20.87 9.06 -4.47
N TYR A 338 20.58 7.89 -3.90
CA TYR A 338 20.95 6.60 -4.50
C TYR A 338 20.24 6.42 -5.85
N PRO A 339 20.95 6.18 -6.97
CA PRO A 339 20.31 6.04 -8.28
C PRO A 339 19.32 4.87 -8.34
N GLY A 340 18.02 5.18 -8.45
CA GLY A 340 16.94 4.19 -8.40
C GLY A 340 16.46 3.83 -6.98
N GLY A 341 16.92 4.59 -5.98
CA GLY A 341 16.47 4.57 -4.60
C GLY A 341 16.63 3.24 -3.89
N LEU A 342 15.78 3.01 -2.90
CA LEU A 342 15.77 1.78 -2.09
C LEU A 342 15.77 0.53 -2.98
N LYS A 343 14.92 0.46 -4.00
CA LYS A 343 14.79 -0.74 -4.85
C LYS A 343 16.10 -1.08 -5.56
N ALA A 344 16.83 -0.07 -6.05
CA ALA A 344 18.13 -0.27 -6.69
C ALA A 344 19.18 -0.75 -5.69
N LEU A 345 19.24 -0.13 -4.51
CA LEU A 345 20.13 -0.55 -3.43
C LEU A 345 19.91 -2.02 -3.06
N ILE A 346 18.64 -2.44 -2.86
CA ILE A 346 18.32 -3.84 -2.55
C ILE A 346 18.77 -4.80 -3.67
N ARG A 347 18.59 -4.42 -4.92
CA ARG A 347 19.05 -5.23 -6.07
C ARG A 347 20.56 -5.38 -6.04
N ASP A 348 21.29 -4.29 -5.82
CA ASP A 348 22.75 -4.25 -5.85
C ASP A 348 23.34 -5.07 -4.67
N GLU A 349 22.78 -4.94 -3.47
CA GLU A 349 23.09 -5.76 -2.30
C GLU A 349 22.85 -7.27 -2.57
N ARG A 350 21.69 -7.61 -3.16
CA ARG A 350 21.38 -9.01 -3.52
C ARG A 350 22.33 -9.54 -4.59
N ALA A 351 22.80 -8.70 -5.52
CA ALA A 351 23.77 -9.09 -6.54
C ALA A 351 25.16 -9.32 -5.92
N GLN A 352 25.59 -8.45 -5.01
CA GLN A 352 26.86 -8.58 -4.29
C GLN A 352 26.87 -9.81 -3.38
N ARG A 353 25.81 -10.06 -2.60
CA ARG A 353 25.71 -11.29 -1.78
C ARG A 353 25.76 -12.55 -2.65
N ARG A 354 25.19 -12.49 -3.85
CA ARG A 354 25.21 -13.60 -4.81
C ARG A 354 26.59 -13.83 -5.42
N SER A 355 27.37 -12.77 -5.66
CA SER A 355 28.74 -12.90 -6.18
C SER A 355 29.73 -13.44 -5.14
N LEU A 356 29.44 -13.23 -3.85
CA LEU A 356 30.21 -13.79 -2.74
C LEU A 356 29.91 -15.28 -2.48
N LEU A 357 28.77 -15.78 -2.95
CA LEU A 357 28.42 -17.20 -2.84
C LEU A 357 28.99 -17.99 -4.01
N PRO A 358 29.44 -19.26 -3.79
CA PRO A 358 29.83 -20.12 -4.89
C PRO A 358 28.66 -20.28 -5.88
N PRO A 359 28.94 -20.35 -7.20
CA PRO A 359 27.89 -20.46 -8.21
C PRO A 359 27.02 -21.68 -7.91
N ARG A 360 25.72 -21.44 -7.73
CA ARG A 360 24.75 -22.50 -7.50
C ARG A 360 24.74 -23.38 -8.77
N PRO A 361 24.88 -24.71 -8.67
CA PRO A 361 24.85 -25.56 -9.85
C PRO A 361 23.53 -25.35 -10.58
N ASP A 362 23.60 -25.20 -11.90
CA ASP A 362 22.40 -25.07 -12.73
C ASP A 362 21.58 -26.36 -12.57
N SER A 363 20.46 -26.26 -11.87
CA SER A 363 19.56 -27.37 -11.60
C SER A 363 19.06 -28.03 -12.88
N ASN A 364 18.88 -27.26 -13.97
CA ASN A 364 18.49 -27.80 -15.27
C ASN A 364 19.63 -28.61 -15.89
N GLN A 365 20.85 -28.08 -15.84
CA GLN A 365 22.02 -28.80 -16.35
C GLN A 365 22.28 -30.06 -15.53
N THR A 366 22.08 -30.00 -14.22
CA THR A 366 22.25 -31.12 -13.29
C THR A 366 21.18 -32.19 -13.53
N ALA A 367 19.91 -31.80 -13.66
CA ALA A 367 18.82 -32.71 -13.99
C ALA A 367 19.02 -33.39 -15.36
N ARG A 368 19.44 -32.63 -16.39
CA ARG A 368 19.75 -33.19 -17.71
C ARG A 368 20.94 -34.14 -17.68
N ALA A 369 21.99 -33.82 -16.93
CA ALA A 369 23.14 -34.70 -16.75
C ALA A 369 22.74 -35.99 -16.02
N ALA A 370 21.89 -35.89 -14.98
CA ALA A 370 21.36 -37.04 -14.27
C ALA A 370 20.53 -37.94 -15.18
N MET A 371 19.58 -37.39 -15.96
CA MET A 371 18.79 -38.17 -16.92
C MET A 371 19.66 -38.79 -18.02
N LYS A 372 20.74 -38.12 -18.44
CA LYS A 372 21.70 -38.67 -19.40
C LYS A 372 22.49 -39.85 -18.84
N ALA A 373 22.79 -39.85 -17.54
CA ALA A 373 23.56 -40.90 -16.86
C ALA A 373 22.66 -42.00 -16.22
N ALA A 374 21.36 -41.78 -16.12
CA ALA A 374 20.43 -42.70 -15.47
C ALA A 374 20.38 -44.07 -16.15
N ALA A 375 20.22 -45.11 -15.34
CA ALA A 375 20.03 -46.47 -15.82
C ALA A 375 18.62 -46.62 -16.41
N PRO A 376 18.45 -47.44 -17.47
CA PRO A 376 17.13 -47.78 -17.99
C PRO A 376 16.23 -48.39 -16.91
N ILE A 377 14.99 -47.93 -16.86
CA ILE A 377 13.92 -48.44 -16.00
C ILE A 377 13.17 -49.52 -16.78
N ASP A 378 12.88 -50.64 -16.12
CA ASP A 378 12.02 -51.69 -16.65
C ASP A 378 10.59 -51.13 -16.85
N PRO A 379 10.02 -51.16 -18.07
CA PRO A 379 8.66 -50.69 -18.32
C PRO A 379 7.61 -51.33 -17.41
N PHE A 380 7.80 -52.58 -16.97
CA PHE A 380 6.86 -53.26 -16.08
C PHE A 380 6.92 -52.76 -14.63
N ALA A 381 7.96 -52.02 -14.25
CA ALA A 381 8.15 -51.46 -12.92
C ALA A 381 7.58 -50.02 -12.80
N ILE A 382 7.05 -49.45 -13.87
CA ILE A 382 6.57 -48.06 -13.89
C ILE A 382 5.12 -48.03 -13.38
N PRO A 383 4.82 -47.25 -12.32
CA PRO A 383 3.45 -47.08 -11.85
C PRO A 383 2.63 -46.32 -12.90
N THR A 384 1.38 -46.72 -13.05
CA THR A 384 0.40 -46.10 -13.96
C THR A 384 -0.79 -45.62 -13.15
N ASP A 385 -1.50 -44.61 -13.66
CA ASP A 385 -2.75 -44.15 -13.09
C ASP A 385 -3.91 -45.14 -13.35
N GLY A 386 -5.12 -44.77 -12.90
CA GLY A 386 -6.32 -45.60 -13.06
C GLY A 386 -6.70 -45.92 -14.51
N ASP A 387 -6.20 -45.14 -15.48
CA ASP A 387 -6.44 -45.33 -16.91
C ASP A 387 -5.29 -46.06 -17.61
N GLY A 388 -4.26 -46.46 -16.86
CA GLY A 388 -3.08 -47.15 -17.37
C GLY A 388 -2.06 -46.23 -18.04
N LEU A 389 -2.11 -44.91 -17.77
CA LEU A 389 -1.20 -43.92 -18.30
C LEU A 389 -0.05 -43.63 -17.32
N ALA A 390 1.12 -43.30 -17.87
CA ALA A 390 2.28 -42.83 -17.12
C ALA A 390 3.06 -41.80 -17.93
N VAL A 391 3.62 -40.80 -17.24
CA VAL A 391 4.51 -39.81 -17.85
C VAL A 391 5.95 -40.19 -17.60
N VAL A 392 6.68 -40.44 -18.68
CA VAL A 392 8.05 -40.94 -18.64
C VAL A 392 9.00 -40.04 -19.41
N ILE A 393 10.26 -40.02 -18.98
CA ILE A 393 11.38 -39.46 -19.74
C ILE A 393 12.10 -40.61 -20.42
N ALA A 394 12.17 -40.57 -21.75
CA ALA A 394 12.95 -41.53 -22.53
C ALA A 394 14.23 -40.89 -23.09
N ARG A 395 15.34 -41.65 -23.02
CA ARG A 395 16.61 -41.34 -23.67
C ARG A 395 16.74 -42.20 -24.93
N ARG A 396 17.17 -41.60 -26.04
CA ARG A 396 17.55 -42.36 -27.23
C ARG A 396 18.97 -42.90 -27.08
N GLU A 397 19.11 -44.21 -27.23
CA GLU A 397 20.40 -44.90 -27.18
C GLU A 397 21.14 -44.84 -28.52
N ALA A 398 22.42 -45.23 -28.50
CA ALA A 398 23.28 -45.20 -29.68
C ALA A 398 22.79 -46.15 -30.80
N ASP A 399 22.07 -47.21 -30.46
CA ASP A 399 21.45 -48.15 -31.39
C ASP A 399 20.09 -47.65 -31.95
N GLY A 400 19.63 -46.47 -31.51
CA GLY A 400 18.38 -45.85 -31.93
C GLY A 400 17.16 -46.25 -31.09
N THR A 401 17.29 -47.18 -30.14
CA THR A 401 16.21 -47.56 -29.23
C THR A 401 15.90 -46.46 -28.21
N LEU A 402 14.71 -46.51 -27.60
CA LEU A 402 14.32 -45.62 -26.51
C LEU A 402 14.37 -46.37 -25.19
N ALA A 403 15.22 -45.91 -24.28
CA ALA A 403 15.28 -46.37 -22.90
C ALA A 403 14.53 -45.40 -22.00
N ILE A 404 13.64 -45.90 -21.15
CA ILE A 404 12.98 -45.08 -20.13
C ILE A 404 14.00 -44.82 -19.01
N VAL A 405 14.23 -43.55 -18.66
CA VAL A 405 15.27 -43.16 -17.68
C VAL A 405 14.71 -42.37 -16.49
N GLY A 406 13.42 -42.08 -16.51
CA GLY A 406 12.69 -41.43 -15.42
C GLY A 406 11.18 -41.57 -15.61
N ALA A 407 10.44 -41.55 -14.52
CA ALA A 407 8.99 -41.52 -14.49
C ALA A 407 8.51 -40.53 -13.44
N LEU A 408 7.43 -39.81 -13.72
CA LEU A 408 6.76 -39.00 -12.70
C LEU A 408 6.00 -39.92 -11.72
N PRO A 409 5.84 -39.50 -10.45
CA PRO A 409 4.98 -40.22 -9.51
C PRO A 409 3.54 -40.27 -10.00
N ASP A 410 2.86 -41.36 -9.65
CA ASP A 410 1.41 -41.47 -9.79
C ASP A 410 0.70 -40.33 -9.04
N GLY A 411 -0.36 -39.80 -9.64
CA GLY A 411 -1.15 -38.69 -9.09
C GLY A 411 -0.44 -37.34 -9.06
N SER A 412 0.69 -37.15 -9.75
CA SER A 412 1.34 -35.83 -9.78
C SER A 412 0.58 -34.82 -10.65
N ASP A 413 0.31 -33.63 -10.11
CA ASP A 413 -0.34 -32.51 -10.83
C ASP A 413 0.39 -32.18 -12.15
N LEU A 414 1.72 -32.28 -12.15
CA LEU A 414 2.54 -32.08 -13.35
C LEU A 414 2.29 -33.18 -14.39
N GLY A 415 2.13 -34.44 -13.96
CA GLY A 415 1.81 -35.55 -14.85
C GLY A 415 0.48 -35.34 -15.58
N GLN A 416 -0.56 -34.92 -14.86
CA GLN A 416 -1.86 -34.59 -15.45
C GLN A 416 -1.77 -33.47 -16.51
N ARG A 417 -1.04 -32.40 -16.21
CA ARG A 417 -0.82 -31.31 -17.18
C ARG A 417 -0.09 -31.77 -18.43
N VAL A 418 0.90 -32.65 -18.29
CA VAL A 418 1.63 -33.22 -19.43
C VAL A 418 0.74 -34.14 -20.27
N ILE A 419 -0.10 -34.97 -19.64
CA ILE A 419 -1.06 -35.82 -20.35
C ILE A 419 -2.05 -34.98 -21.17
N VAL A 420 -2.62 -33.93 -20.57
CA VAL A 420 -3.50 -32.99 -21.27
C VAL A 420 -2.78 -32.32 -22.45
N ALA A 421 -1.54 -31.85 -22.24
CA ALA A 421 -0.75 -31.21 -23.29
C ALA A 421 -0.33 -32.18 -24.41
N ALA A 422 -0.20 -33.48 -24.13
CA ALA A 422 0.15 -34.50 -25.12
C ALA A 422 -1.05 -34.97 -25.95
N ALA A 423 -2.28 -34.77 -25.45
CA ALA A 423 -3.53 -35.08 -26.14
C ALA A 423 -4.04 -33.93 -27.03
N ALA A 424 -3.54 -32.70 -26.79
CA ALA A 424 -3.80 -31.51 -27.60
C ALA A 424 -2.90 -31.47 -28.84
#